data_AF-A0A3C1TKR9-F1
#
_entry.id   AF-A0A3C1TKR9-F1
#
_cell.length_a   1.000
_cell.length_b   1.000
_cell.length_c   1.000
_cell.angle_alpha   90.00
_cell.angle_beta   90.00
_cell.angle_gamma   90.00
#
_symmetry.space_group_name_H-M   'P 1'
#
loop_
_entity.id
_entity.type
_entity.pdbx_description
1 polymer ?
#
loop_
_entity_poly.entity_id
_entity_poly.type
_entity_poly.pdbx_seq_one_letter_code
_entity_poly.pdbx_strand_id
1 'polypeptide(L)'
;MLTLRQKIFIASGIVVAMLLVIIFALLYTRQQNNNKDTGNNVTSTNQNVIDSSNPNIILNNNQIITKPDGTPEELYVKQMAIFFVERFFTYSNQNNNIHITELKSSASANMVAWMNTQTQKKDSNYSGVTSNVLSSKLTSFDKSTGLATVVLEITQSFAKEVGKNIEKSNEQKTVQVDFKLINNEWKVDGVWDVKI
;
A
#
# COMPACT_ATOMS: atom_id res chain seq x y z
N MET A 1 25.99 24.25 63.18
CA MET A 1 25.03 25.01 62.35
C MET A 1 25.54 25.04 60.91
N LEU A 2 24.73 24.63 59.94
CA LEU A 2 25.14 24.63 58.52
C LEU A 2 25.27 26.06 58.00
N THR A 3 26.38 26.34 57.31
CA THR A 3 26.63 27.66 56.71
C THR A 3 25.68 27.90 55.53
N LEU A 4 25.39 29.17 55.23
CA LEU A 4 24.47 29.57 54.15
C LEU A 4 24.82 28.90 52.80
N ARG A 5 26.13 28.77 52.50
CA ARG A 5 26.64 28.14 51.27
C ARG A 5 26.38 26.62 51.24
N GLN A 6 26.50 25.94 52.38
CA GLN A 6 26.19 24.50 52.49
C GLN A 6 24.69 24.23 52.31
N LYS A 7 23.82 25.12 52.81
CA LYS A 7 22.36 24.99 52.62
C LYS A 7 21.95 25.12 51.16
N ILE A 8 22.57 26.02 50.40
CA ILE A 8 22.29 26.22 48.96
C ILE A 8 22.72 24.98 48.15
N PHE A 9 23.91 24.44 48.42
CA PHE A 9 24.42 23.27 47.70
C PHE A 9 23.55 22.02 47.96
N ILE A 10 23.10 21.83 49.20
CA ILE A 10 22.18 20.74 49.56
C ILE A 10 20.83 20.94 48.89
N ALA A 11 20.28 22.16 48.89
CA ALA A 11 19.01 22.46 48.22
C ALA A 11 19.08 22.20 46.71
N SER A 12 20.15 22.63 46.03
CA SER A 12 20.34 22.35 44.60
C SER A 12 20.49 20.87 44.31
N GLY A 13 21.20 20.13 45.17
CA GLY A 13 21.37 18.68 45.02
C GLY A 13 20.04 17.93 45.15
N ILE A 14 19.18 18.33 46.09
CA ILE A 14 17.84 17.74 46.27
C ILE A 14 16.96 18.00 45.04
N VAL A 15 17.00 19.22 44.48
CA VAL A 15 16.21 19.55 43.27
C VAL A 15 16.66 18.71 42.07
N VAL A 16 17.97 18.55 41.87
CA VAL A 16 18.51 17.73 40.77
C VAL A 16 18.18 16.24 40.97
N ALA A 17 18.28 15.73 42.20
CA ALA A 17 17.91 14.35 42.51
C ALA A 17 16.41 14.10 42.25
N MET A 18 15.55 15.05 42.61
CA MET A 18 14.10 14.96 42.39
C MET A 18 13.75 14.95 40.89
N LEU A 19 14.44 15.76 40.08
CA LEU A 19 14.29 15.75 38.61
C LEU A 19 14.72 14.41 37.99
N LEU A 20 15.82 13.81 38.46
CA LEU A 20 16.26 12.51 37.98
C LEU A 20 15.27 11.39 38.31
N VAL A 21 14.68 11.39 39.52
CA VAL A 21 13.65 10.42 39.90
C VAL A 21 12.41 10.52 39.00
N ILE A 22 11.98 11.73 38.66
CA ILE A 22 10.84 11.96 37.75
C ILE A 22 11.15 11.45 36.34
N ILE A 23 12.36 11.71 35.82
CA ILE A 23 12.79 11.23 34.50
C ILE A 23 12.83 9.70 34.46
N PHE A 24 13.40 9.06 35.48
CA PHE A 24 13.44 7.59 35.56
C PHE A 24 12.05 6.96 35.69
N ALA A 25 11.13 7.58 36.45
CA ALA A 25 9.74 7.13 36.56
C ALA A 25 8.99 7.21 35.21
N LEU A 26 9.22 8.28 34.43
CA LEU A 26 8.65 8.43 33.08
C LEU A 26 9.21 7.40 32.07
N LEU A 27 10.50 7.06 32.17
CA LEU A 27 11.10 6.03 31.31
C LEU A 27 10.60 4.63 31.68
N TYR A 28 10.43 4.33 32.96
CA TYR A 28 9.98 3.01 33.43
C TYR A 28 8.51 2.74 33.07
N THR A 29 7.64 3.75 33.15
CA THR A 29 6.21 3.61 32.80
C THR A 29 5.97 3.50 31.29
N ARG A 30 6.90 3.98 30.45
CA ARG A 30 6.82 3.80 28.98
C ARG A 30 7.15 2.39 28.51
N GLN A 31 7.88 1.60 29.30
CA GLN A 31 8.28 0.24 28.92
C GLN A 31 7.21 -0.82 29.25
N GLN A 32 6.19 -0.49 30.05
CA GLN A 32 5.19 -1.46 30.52
C GLN A 32 3.83 -1.40 29.79
N ASN A 33 3.63 -0.49 28.83
CA ASN A 33 2.38 -0.32 28.09
C ASN A 33 2.35 -0.94 26.67
N ASN A 34 3.33 -1.78 26.31
CA ASN A 34 3.36 -2.45 25.00
C ASN A 34 3.07 -3.96 25.05
N ASN A 35 2.37 -4.47 26.06
CA ASN A 35 1.92 -5.88 26.06
C ASN A 35 0.53 -6.04 26.67
N LYS A 36 -0.48 -5.64 25.91
CA LYS A 36 -1.78 -6.31 25.89
C LYS A 36 -2.29 -6.29 24.46
N ASP A 37 -1.92 -7.31 23.71
CA ASP A 37 -2.73 -7.71 22.58
C ASP A 37 -3.22 -9.14 22.76
N THR A 38 -4.50 -9.26 22.46
CA THR A 38 -5.39 -10.36 22.78
C THR A 38 -5.07 -11.53 21.85
N GLY A 39 -4.83 -12.70 22.44
CA GLY A 39 -4.70 -13.93 21.68
C GLY A 39 -6.01 -14.26 20.99
N ASN A 40 -6.04 -14.07 19.66
CA ASN A 40 -6.93 -14.75 18.75
C ASN A 40 -6.09 -15.26 17.56
N ASN A 41 -6.30 -16.55 17.28
CA ASN A 41 -5.50 -17.42 16.43
C ASN A 41 -5.05 -16.78 15.10
N VAL A 42 -3.74 -16.59 14.97
CA VAL A 42 -3.08 -16.52 13.66
C VAL A 42 -2.70 -17.95 13.28
N THR A 43 -3.33 -18.46 12.23
CA THR A 43 -2.90 -19.67 11.54
C THR A 43 -1.52 -19.41 10.95
N SER A 44 -0.49 -20.00 11.56
CA SER A 44 0.86 -20.01 11.02
C SER A 44 0.86 -20.69 9.66
N THR A 45 1.02 -19.91 8.59
CA THR A 45 1.50 -20.44 7.30
C THR A 45 2.92 -20.93 7.51
N ASN A 46 3.10 -22.25 7.61
CA ASN A 46 4.39 -22.90 7.47
C ASN A 46 4.98 -22.51 6.10
N GLN A 47 5.90 -21.56 6.08
CA GLN A 47 6.87 -21.47 4.99
C GLN A 47 7.77 -22.68 5.13
N ASN A 48 7.49 -23.71 4.34
CA ASN A 48 8.34 -24.86 4.18
C ASN A 48 9.59 -24.37 3.41
N VAL A 49 10.66 -24.07 4.14
CA VAL A 49 12.00 -23.99 3.57
C VAL A 49 12.34 -25.41 3.15
N ILE A 50 12.36 -25.67 1.84
CA ILE A 50 12.72 -26.97 1.29
C ILE A 50 14.23 -27.16 1.49
N ASP A 51 14.60 -27.82 2.59
CA ASP A 51 15.89 -28.46 2.72
C ASP A 51 15.94 -29.63 1.73
N SER A 52 16.86 -29.58 0.76
CA SER A 52 16.97 -30.53 -0.34
C SER A 52 17.55 -31.89 0.07
N SER A 53 17.70 -32.16 1.37
CA SER A 53 18.42 -33.34 1.89
C SER A 53 17.55 -34.38 2.62
N ASN A 54 16.22 -34.22 2.71
CA ASN A 54 15.37 -35.18 3.42
C ASN A 54 14.35 -35.89 2.48
N PRO A 55 14.49 -37.21 2.21
CA PRO A 55 13.70 -37.91 1.20
C PRO A 55 12.28 -38.32 1.63
N ASN A 56 11.79 -37.88 2.79
CA ASN A 56 10.44 -38.22 3.27
C ASN A 56 9.55 -36.98 3.42
N ILE A 57 9.15 -36.39 2.29
CA ILE A 57 7.98 -35.50 2.22
C ILE A 57 6.84 -36.30 1.58
N ILE A 58 5.90 -36.77 2.39
CA ILE A 58 4.61 -37.22 1.90
C ILE A 58 3.85 -35.97 1.46
N LEU A 59 3.89 -35.68 0.15
CA LEU A 59 3.04 -34.67 -0.48
C LEU A 59 1.59 -35.15 -0.45
N ASN A 60 0.87 -34.85 0.63
CA ASN A 60 -0.59 -34.85 0.56
C ASN A 60 -1.04 -33.54 -0.10
N ASN A 61 -0.95 -33.48 -1.43
CA ASN A 61 -1.41 -32.32 -2.19
C ASN A 61 -2.29 -32.75 -3.38
N ASN A 62 -3.49 -33.22 -3.06
CA ASN A 62 -4.61 -33.30 -4.02
C ASN A 62 -5.37 -31.95 -4.10
N GLN A 63 -4.68 -30.80 -3.96
CA GLN A 63 -5.27 -29.54 -4.39
C GLN A 63 -5.33 -29.55 -5.91
N ILE A 64 -6.53 -29.78 -6.45
CA ILE A 64 -6.81 -29.61 -7.87
C ILE A 64 -6.58 -28.12 -8.16
N ILE A 65 -5.42 -27.78 -8.71
CA ILE A 65 -5.16 -26.45 -9.25
C ILE A 65 -6.02 -26.31 -10.48
N THR A 66 -7.21 -25.73 -10.32
CA THR A 66 -8.08 -25.41 -11.44
C THR A 66 -7.49 -24.25 -12.22
N LYS A 67 -7.48 -24.36 -13.54
CA LYS A 67 -7.12 -23.25 -14.42
C LYS A 67 -8.08 -22.09 -14.11
N PRO A 68 -7.59 -20.84 -14.00
CA PRO A 68 -8.46 -19.70 -13.85
C PRO A 68 -9.43 -19.60 -15.03
N ASP A 69 -10.68 -19.25 -14.74
CA ASP A 69 -11.72 -19.10 -15.75
C ASP A 69 -11.37 -17.97 -16.73
N GLY A 70 -11.62 -18.21 -18.03
CA GLY A 70 -11.43 -17.24 -19.12
C GLY A 70 -10.40 -17.66 -20.17
N THR A 71 -10.41 -16.94 -21.29
CA THR A 71 -9.39 -17.09 -22.33
C THR A 71 -8.07 -16.42 -21.91
N PRO A 72 -6.91 -16.79 -22.49
CA PRO A 72 -5.65 -16.12 -22.19
C PRO A 72 -5.69 -14.59 -22.39
N GLU A 73 -6.45 -14.11 -23.38
CA GLU A 73 -6.60 -12.68 -23.66
C GLU A 73 -7.49 -11.96 -22.64
N GLU A 74 -8.58 -12.60 -22.19
CA GLU A 74 -9.42 -12.08 -21.10
C GLU A 74 -8.62 -11.95 -19.80
N LEU A 75 -7.82 -12.97 -19.47
CA LEU A 75 -6.94 -12.97 -18.31
C LEU A 75 -5.86 -11.89 -18.43
N TYR A 76 -5.30 -11.68 -19.63
CA TYR A 76 -4.35 -10.61 -19.90
C TYR A 76 -4.97 -9.23 -19.64
N VAL A 77 -6.16 -8.95 -20.18
CA VAL A 77 -6.85 -7.66 -19.99
C VAL A 77 -7.15 -7.43 -18.50
N LYS A 78 -7.64 -8.47 -17.81
CA LYS A 78 -7.89 -8.41 -16.37
C LYS A 78 -6.62 -8.09 -15.57
N GLN A 79 -5.50 -8.77 -15.86
CA GLN A 79 -4.23 -8.55 -15.17
C GLN A 79 -3.62 -7.18 -15.50
N MET A 80 -3.75 -6.72 -16.75
CA MET A 80 -3.31 -5.39 -17.15
C MET A 80 -4.10 -4.30 -16.42
N ALA A 81 -5.41 -4.49 -16.22
CA ALA A 81 -6.24 -3.55 -15.46
C ALA A 81 -5.76 -3.43 -14.01
N ILE A 82 -5.48 -4.57 -13.36
CA ILE A 82 -4.95 -4.63 -11.99
C ILE A 82 -3.63 -3.87 -11.92
N PHE A 83 -2.66 -4.25 -12.76
CA PHE A 83 -1.34 -3.63 -12.79
C PHE A 83 -1.43 -2.12 -13.05
N PHE A 84 -2.22 -1.71 -14.03
CA PHE A 84 -2.39 -0.32 -14.38
C PHE A 84 -2.94 0.48 -13.21
N VAL A 85 -4.02 0.00 -12.57
CA VAL A 85 -4.67 0.72 -11.47
C VAL A 85 -3.77 0.79 -10.23
N GLU A 86 -3.12 -0.31 -9.86
CA GLU A 86 -2.17 -0.30 -8.73
C GLU A 86 -0.99 0.63 -8.99
N ARG A 87 -0.41 0.60 -10.20
CA ARG A 87 0.71 1.46 -10.55
C ARG A 87 0.30 2.92 -10.67
N PHE A 88 -0.83 3.22 -11.32
CA PHE A 88 -1.28 4.58 -11.60
C PHE A 88 -1.73 5.30 -10.34
N PHE A 89 -2.54 4.64 -9.50
CA PHE A 89 -3.04 5.24 -8.27
C PHE A 89 -2.08 5.08 -7.08
N THR A 90 -0.92 4.47 -7.27
CA THR A 90 0.18 4.50 -6.29
C THR A 90 1.16 5.59 -6.67
N TYR A 91 1.12 6.71 -5.96
CA TYR A 91 1.92 7.88 -6.28
C TYR A 91 2.48 8.56 -5.03
N SER A 92 3.49 9.41 -5.23
CA SER A 92 3.98 10.33 -4.21
C SER A 92 4.43 11.62 -4.90
N ASN A 93 4.29 12.74 -4.20
CA ASN A 93 4.83 14.02 -4.65
C ASN A 93 6.37 14.06 -4.71
N GLN A 94 7.06 13.04 -4.20
CA GLN A 94 8.53 12.95 -4.18
C GLN A 94 9.08 11.90 -5.15
N ASN A 95 8.22 11.23 -5.95
CA ASN A 95 8.65 10.16 -6.87
C ASN A 95 8.82 10.60 -8.33
N ASN A 96 8.86 11.91 -8.61
CA ASN A 96 9.00 12.47 -9.97
C ASN A 96 7.96 11.92 -10.98
N ASN A 97 6.74 11.59 -10.54
CA ASN A 97 5.67 11.10 -11.41
C ASN A 97 6.01 9.82 -12.21
N ILE A 98 6.85 8.94 -11.65
CA ILE A 98 7.23 7.65 -12.27
C ILE A 98 6.00 6.78 -12.55
N HIS A 99 5.00 6.81 -11.66
CA HIS A 99 3.72 6.11 -11.79
C HIS A 99 2.96 6.42 -13.09
N ILE A 100 3.13 7.63 -13.65
CA ILE A 100 2.57 7.99 -14.97
C ILE A 100 3.51 7.55 -16.10
N THR A 101 4.81 7.81 -15.96
CA THR A 101 5.77 7.65 -17.07
C THR A 101 5.92 6.19 -17.50
N GLU A 102 5.92 5.25 -16.56
CA GLU A 102 6.05 3.82 -16.86
C GLU A 102 4.80 3.21 -17.50
N LEU A 103 3.63 3.84 -17.34
CA LEU A 103 2.37 3.33 -17.88
C LEU A 103 2.08 3.82 -19.30
N LYS A 104 2.89 4.74 -19.85
CA LYS A 104 2.63 5.35 -21.16
C LYS A 104 2.53 4.33 -22.29
N SER A 105 3.33 3.26 -22.24
CA SER A 105 3.26 2.21 -23.26
C SER A 105 2.01 1.34 -23.14
N SER A 106 1.39 1.25 -21.97
CA SER A 106 0.21 0.40 -21.72
C SER A 106 -1.12 1.13 -21.97
N ALA A 107 -1.07 2.42 -22.26
CA ALA A 107 -2.22 3.31 -22.41
C ALA A 107 -2.39 3.79 -23.86
N SER A 108 -3.62 4.12 -24.24
CA SER A 108 -3.91 4.77 -25.52
C SER A 108 -3.39 6.21 -25.53
N ALA A 109 -3.27 6.82 -26.71
CA ALA A 109 -2.82 8.22 -26.82
C ALA A 109 -3.72 9.20 -26.02
N ASN A 110 -5.03 8.97 -26.04
CA ASN A 110 -6.00 9.77 -25.29
C ASN A 110 -5.81 9.58 -23.79
N MET A 111 -5.64 8.33 -23.34
CA MET A 111 -5.40 8.03 -21.94
C MET A 111 -4.07 8.61 -21.45
N VAL A 112 -3.01 8.54 -22.26
CA VAL A 112 -1.71 9.18 -21.94
C VAL A 112 -1.87 10.69 -21.78
N ALA A 113 -2.63 11.35 -22.67
CA ALA A 113 -2.90 12.78 -22.56
C ALA A 113 -3.60 13.11 -21.23
N TRP A 114 -4.61 12.33 -20.84
CA TRP A 114 -5.29 12.48 -19.56
C TRP A 114 -4.36 12.19 -18.37
N MET A 115 -3.58 11.10 -18.39
CA MET A 115 -2.63 10.75 -17.33
C MET A 115 -1.64 11.88 -17.05
N ASN A 116 -1.16 12.57 -18.09
CA ASN A 116 -0.25 13.70 -17.92
C ASN A 116 -0.88 14.90 -17.18
N THR A 117 -2.21 14.99 -17.12
CA THR A 117 -2.91 16.00 -16.30
C THR A 117 -2.94 15.65 -14.81
N GLN A 118 -2.65 14.40 -14.45
CA GLN A 118 -2.71 13.86 -13.09
C GLN A 118 -1.35 13.92 -12.35
N THR A 119 -0.36 14.59 -12.94
CA THR A 119 0.97 14.72 -12.33
C THR A 119 0.91 15.45 -10.99
N GLN A 120 1.61 14.91 -10.01
CA GLN A 120 1.80 15.49 -8.70
C GLN A 120 2.86 16.59 -8.75
N LYS A 121 2.57 17.72 -8.10
CA LYS A 121 3.55 18.79 -7.88
C LYS A 121 4.51 18.33 -6.78
N LYS A 122 5.81 18.58 -6.99
CA LYS A 122 6.82 18.30 -5.98
C LYS A 122 6.67 19.27 -4.81
N ASP A 123 6.72 18.73 -3.59
CA ASP A 123 6.64 19.49 -2.34
C ASP A 123 7.68 18.95 -1.33
N SER A 124 8.09 19.77 -0.37
CA SER A 124 8.94 19.37 0.73
C SER A 124 8.21 18.46 1.73
N ASN A 125 6.94 18.74 2.00
CA ASN A 125 6.13 17.91 2.88
C ASN A 125 5.69 16.66 2.12
N TYR A 126 5.95 15.48 2.67
CA TYR A 126 5.59 14.25 1.99
C TYR A 126 4.07 14.08 1.85
N SER A 127 3.63 13.66 0.67
CA SER A 127 2.29 13.10 0.46
C SER A 127 2.35 11.97 -0.55
N GLY A 128 1.61 10.89 -0.30
CA GLY A 128 1.51 9.77 -1.22
C GLY A 128 0.28 8.91 -0.98
N VAL A 129 0.02 8.06 -1.95
CA VAL A 129 -1.08 7.10 -1.97
C VAL A 129 -0.52 5.75 -2.37
N THR A 130 -0.94 4.70 -1.69
CA THR A 130 -0.71 3.31 -2.09
C THR A 130 -2.04 2.66 -2.38
N SER A 131 -2.19 2.08 -3.57
CA SER A 131 -3.43 1.43 -4.00
C SER A 131 -3.23 -0.07 -4.16
N ASN A 132 -4.18 -0.86 -3.66
CA ASN A 132 -4.21 -2.31 -3.84
C ASN A 132 -5.57 -2.75 -4.39
N VAL A 133 -5.57 -3.68 -5.33
CA VAL A 133 -6.81 -4.27 -5.85
C VAL A 133 -7.29 -5.38 -4.90
N LEU A 134 -8.55 -5.28 -4.48
CA LEU A 134 -9.24 -6.27 -3.65
C LEU A 134 -9.92 -7.34 -4.51
N SER A 135 -10.57 -6.91 -5.60
CA SER A 135 -11.29 -7.80 -6.50
C SER A 135 -11.28 -7.24 -7.92
N SER A 136 -11.48 -8.14 -8.90
CA SER A 136 -11.51 -7.78 -10.31
C SER A 136 -12.51 -8.61 -11.09
N LYS A 137 -13.32 -7.94 -11.91
CA LYS A 137 -14.38 -8.53 -12.74
C LYS A 137 -14.31 -7.98 -14.15
N LEU A 138 -14.11 -8.86 -15.12
CA LEU A 138 -14.28 -8.55 -16.53
C LEU A 138 -15.78 -8.46 -16.82
N THR A 139 -16.28 -7.28 -17.14
CA THR A 139 -17.72 -7.03 -17.36
C THR A 139 -18.10 -7.03 -18.84
N SER A 140 -17.15 -6.74 -19.73
CA SER A 140 -17.32 -6.81 -21.16
C SER A 140 -16.00 -7.20 -21.82
N PHE A 141 -16.06 -8.04 -22.85
CA PHE A 141 -14.92 -8.37 -23.70
C PHE A 141 -15.42 -8.72 -25.10
N ASP A 142 -15.07 -7.89 -26.07
CA ASP A 142 -15.37 -8.11 -27.47
C ASP A 142 -14.13 -7.82 -28.31
N LYS A 143 -13.48 -8.91 -28.73
CA LYS A 143 -12.29 -8.85 -29.58
C LYS A 143 -12.60 -8.31 -30.98
N SER A 144 -13.82 -8.50 -31.48
CA SER A 144 -14.20 -8.11 -32.84
C SER A 144 -14.34 -6.59 -32.96
N THR A 145 -14.95 -5.95 -31.95
CA THR A 145 -15.01 -4.49 -31.83
C THR A 145 -13.74 -3.89 -31.21
N GLY A 146 -12.93 -4.73 -30.55
CA GLY A 146 -11.69 -4.32 -29.91
C GLY A 146 -11.94 -3.53 -28.63
N LEU A 147 -12.99 -3.87 -27.88
CA LEU A 147 -13.38 -3.21 -26.63
C LEU A 147 -13.44 -4.21 -25.49
N ALA A 148 -12.99 -3.79 -24.31
CA ALA A 148 -13.15 -4.56 -23.08
C ALA A 148 -13.27 -3.63 -21.88
N THR A 149 -13.95 -4.10 -20.84
CA THR A 149 -14.19 -3.32 -19.62
C THR A 149 -13.94 -4.21 -18.40
N VAL A 150 -13.13 -3.72 -17.48
CA VAL A 150 -12.83 -4.37 -16.20
C VAL A 150 -13.27 -3.45 -15.06
N VAL A 151 -14.03 -3.98 -14.13
CA VAL A 151 -14.39 -3.32 -12.88
C VAL A 151 -13.53 -3.89 -11.75
N LEU A 152 -12.94 -3.01 -10.95
CA LEU A 152 -12.06 -3.32 -9.84
C LEU A 152 -12.59 -2.71 -8.56
N GLU A 153 -12.54 -3.44 -7.46
CA GLU A 153 -12.64 -2.86 -6.13
C GLU A 153 -11.22 -2.65 -5.59
N ILE A 154 -10.93 -1.45 -5.11
CA ILE A 154 -9.60 -1.10 -4.61
C ILE A 154 -9.66 -0.51 -3.22
N THR A 155 -8.55 -0.64 -2.50
CA THR A 155 -8.28 0.10 -1.27
C THR A 155 -7.10 1.04 -1.49
N GLN A 156 -7.22 2.26 -1.00
CA GLN A 156 -6.19 3.28 -1.06
C GLN A 156 -5.77 3.67 0.35
N SER A 157 -4.47 3.68 0.61
CA SER A 157 -3.89 4.20 1.83
C SER A 157 -3.19 5.52 1.53
N PHE A 158 -3.71 6.60 2.10
CA PHE A 158 -3.18 7.95 1.97
C PHE A 158 -2.21 8.20 3.12
N ALA A 159 -1.09 8.82 2.82
CA ALA A 159 -0.10 9.23 3.81
C ALA A 159 0.30 10.68 3.54
N LYS A 160 0.24 11.52 4.58
CA LYS A 160 0.61 12.94 4.49
C LYS A 160 1.41 13.37 5.71
N GLU A 161 2.45 14.14 5.48
CA GLU A 161 3.24 14.77 6.53
C GLU A 161 2.51 15.99 7.10
N VAL A 162 2.33 16.00 8.42
CA VAL A 162 1.72 17.09 9.20
C VAL A 162 2.64 17.41 10.38
N GLY A 163 3.45 18.45 10.21
CA GLY A 163 4.47 18.82 11.18
C GLY A 163 5.59 17.77 11.23
N LYS A 164 5.72 17.06 12.36
CA LYS A 164 6.71 15.97 12.54
C LYS A 164 6.08 14.57 12.46
N ASN A 165 4.78 14.49 12.16
CA ASN A 165 4.02 13.25 12.14
C ASN A 165 3.58 12.91 10.71
N ILE A 166 3.29 11.63 10.48
CA ILE A 166 2.61 11.17 9.26
C ILE A 166 1.18 10.78 9.65
N GLU A 167 0.21 11.48 9.09
CA GLU A 167 -1.20 11.11 9.15
C GLU A 167 -1.49 10.08 8.05
N LYS A 168 -2.34 9.11 8.39
CA LYS A 168 -2.79 8.07 7.45
C LYS A 168 -4.31 7.95 7.46
N SER A 169 -4.88 7.74 6.28
CA SER A 169 -6.29 7.37 6.11
C SER A 169 -6.40 6.28 5.05
N ASN A 170 -7.52 5.55 5.09
CA ASN A 170 -7.81 4.53 4.08
C ASN A 170 -9.19 4.78 3.48
N GLU A 171 -9.33 4.54 2.18
CA GLU A 171 -10.60 4.61 1.47
C GLU A 171 -10.74 3.40 0.55
N GLN A 172 -11.96 2.90 0.42
CA GLN A 172 -12.30 1.88 -0.58
C GLN A 172 -13.14 2.51 -1.66
N LYS A 173 -12.90 2.12 -2.91
CA LYS A 173 -13.70 2.58 -4.05
C LYS A 173 -13.75 1.54 -5.16
N THR A 174 -14.76 1.68 -6.01
CA THR A 174 -14.90 0.89 -7.23
C THR A 174 -14.45 1.71 -8.43
N VAL A 175 -13.58 1.13 -9.24
CA VAL A 175 -13.00 1.76 -10.44
C VAL A 175 -13.33 0.89 -11.64
N GLN A 176 -13.68 1.51 -12.75
CA GLN A 176 -13.81 0.83 -14.03
C GLN A 176 -12.69 1.29 -14.97
N VAL A 177 -12.14 0.33 -15.72
CA VAL A 177 -11.07 0.49 -16.69
C VAL A 177 -11.59 0.01 -18.03
N ASP A 178 -11.65 0.88 -19.04
CA ASP A 178 -11.90 0.44 -20.41
C ASP A 178 -10.59 0.26 -21.18
N PHE A 179 -10.66 -0.67 -22.11
CA PHE A 179 -9.60 -1.04 -23.01
C PHE A 179 -10.02 -0.87 -24.45
N LYS A 180 -9.03 -0.57 -25.29
CA LYS A 180 -9.15 -0.57 -26.74
C LYS A 180 -8.04 -1.41 -27.35
N LEU A 181 -8.39 -2.24 -28.33
CA LEU A 181 -7.43 -2.99 -29.13
C LEU A 181 -6.84 -2.06 -30.20
N ILE A 182 -5.54 -1.78 -30.11
CA ILE A 182 -4.81 -0.89 -31.02
C ILE A 182 -3.61 -1.64 -31.55
N ASN A 183 -3.49 -1.78 -32.87
CA ASN A 183 -2.40 -2.53 -33.52
C ASN A 183 -2.20 -3.94 -32.93
N ASN A 184 -3.32 -4.63 -32.67
CA ASN A 184 -3.35 -5.98 -32.09
C ASN A 184 -2.80 -6.08 -30.65
N GLU A 185 -2.77 -4.96 -29.92
CA GLU A 185 -2.41 -4.89 -28.50
C GLU A 185 -3.51 -4.19 -27.70
N TRP A 186 -3.91 -4.75 -26.57
CA TRP A 186 -4.88 -4.11 -25.70
C TRP A 186 -4.22 -2.98 -24.92
N LYS A 187 -4.78 -1.77 -25.02
CA LYS A 187 -4.31 -0.58 -24.30
C LYS A 187 -5.43 -0.07 -23.40
N VAL A 188 -5.07 0.43 -22.22
CA VAL A 188 -6.01 1.15 -21.36
C VAL A 188 -6.41 2.45 -22.05
N ASP A 189 -7.70 2.62 -22.30
CA ASP A 189 -8.26 3.79 -22.97
C ASP A 189 -8.92 4.76 -21.99
N GLY A 190 -9.23 4.30 -20.77
CA GLY A 190 -9.75 5.17 -19.73
C GLY A 190 -9.96 4.48 -18.38
N VAL A 191 -10.06 5.31 -17.34
CA VAL A 191 -10.29 4.90 -15.95
C VAL A 191 -11.22 5.91 -15.27
N TRP A 192 -12.23 5.41 -14.55
CA TRP A 192 -13.19 6.25 -13.82
C TRP A 192 -13.68 5.59 -12.53
N ASP A 193 -14.02 6.44 -11.57
CA ASP A 193 -14.71 6.02 -10.36
C ASP A 193 -16.16 5.67 -10.71
N VAL A 194 -16.60 4.49 -10.27
CA VAL A 194 -17.99 4.07 -10.39
C VAL A 194 -18.72 4.62 -9.17
N LYS A 195 -19.54 5.65 -9.37
CA LYS A 195 -20.46 6.10 -8.31
C LYS A 195 -21.58 5.07 -8.17
N ILE A 196 -21.68 4.48 -6.99
CA ILE A 196 -22.80 3.63 -6.57
C ILE A 196 -23.92 4.53 -6.05
#